data_AF-A0A7C7RM71-F1
#
_entry.id   AF-A0A7C7RM71-F1
#
_cell.length_a   1.000
_cell.length_b   1.000
_cell.length_c   1.000
_cell.angle_alpha   90.00
_cell.angle_beta   90.00
_cell.angle_gamma   90.00
#
_symmetry.space_group_name_H-M   'P 1'
#
loop_
_entity.id
_entity.type
_entity.pdbx_description
1 polymer ?
#
loop_
_entity_poly.entity_id
_entity_poly.type
_entity_poly.pdbx_seq_one_letter_code
_entity_poly.pdbx_strand_id
1 'polypeptide(L)'
;MVIGLFIANLLLRGAPFVDLFDNPRTSFTLYLLTYSLLAYISLEVGLKKGDEFDLVHSLISKQRRDREKIVDTSVIIDGRIADVCETGFIEGTLVIPQFVLHELQLVADSSDSLKRTRGRRGLDILKRIQNQAKVEIEITEKDFPRIKDVDAKLVALAKKRDAQILTNDFNLNKVADLQGVDVLNLNQLAEALKPLVLPGEALDVMVSKEGKEAMQGVAYLDDGTMVVIDNGRSLVGETATVIVTSVLQTTAGRMIFAKRKNGSQKTANQA
;
A
#
# COMPACT_ATOMS: atom_id res chain seq x y z
N MET A 1 23.65 -21.54 17.47
CA MET A 1 24.07 -21.46 18.89
C MET A 1 22.90 -21.46 19.87
N VAL A 2 21.94 -20.52 19.77
CA VAL A 2 20.80 -20.40 20.72
C VAL A 2 19.90 -21.65 20.73
N ILE A 3 19.58 -22.21 19.55
CA ILE A 3 18.74 -23.42 19.43
C ILE A 3 19.44 -24.64 20.03
N GLY A 4 20.75 -24.79 19.84
CA GLY A 4 21.54 -25.88 20.45
C GLY A 4 21.59 -25.77 21.98
N LEU A 5 21.74 -24.55 22.50
CA LEU A 5 21.69 -24.31 23.95
C LEU A 5 20.29 -24.58 24.52
N PHE A 6 19.24 -24.26 23.76
CA PHE A 6 17.84 -24.51 24.13
C PHE A 6 17.51 -26.01 24.14
N ILE A 7 17.95 -26.77 23.13
CA ILE A 7 17.78 -28.23 23.06
C ILE A 7 18.59 -28.92 24.18
N ALA A 8 19.82 -28.47 24.45
CA ALA A 8 20.61 -28.96 25.57
C ALA A 8 19.88 -28.70 26.91
N ASN A 9 19.38 -27.47 27.12
CA ASN A 9 18.63 -27.12 28.32
C ASN A 9 17.35 -27.97 28.47
N LEU A 10 16.65 -28.25 27.36
CA LEU A 10 15.44 -29.06 27.34
C LEU A 10 15.69 -30.54 27.65
N LEU A 11 16.74 -31.15 27.06
CA LEU A 11 17.14 -32.53 27.32
C LEU A 11 17.59 -32.74 28.77
N LEU A 12 18.27 -31.74 29.36
CA LEU A 12 18.79 -31.82 30.71
C LEU A 12 17.74 -31.57 31.80
N ARG A 13 16.69 -30.78 31.51
CA ARG A 13 15.56 -30.62 32.43
C ARG A 13 14.70 -31.89 32.54
N GLY A 14 14.76 -32.77 31.53
CA GLY A 14 13.99 -34.00 31.43
C GLY A 14 14.76 -35.30 31.74
N ALA A 15 16.06 -35.22 32.06
CA ALA A 15 16.89 -36.42 32.23
C ALA A 15 17.23 -36.70 33.71
N PRO A 16 17.09 -37.95 34.20
CA PRO A 16 17.45 -38.36 35.56
C PRO A 16 18.98 -38.56 35.71
N PHE A 17 19.80 -37.86 34.93
CA PHE A 17 21.26 -38.02 34.94
C PHE A 17 21.91 -37.50 36.22
N VAL A 18 21.18 -36.71 37.01
CA VAL A 18 21.64 -36.18 38.30
C VAL A 18 21.81 -37.29 39.35
N ASP A 19 21.11 -38.41 39.21
CA ASP A 19 21.09 -39.50 40.21
C ASP A 19 21.91 -40.73 39.80
N LEU A 20 22.65 -40.69 38.68
CA LEU A 20 23.38 -41.88 38.19
C LEU A 20 24.71 -42.14 38.94
N PHE A 21 25.22 -41.16 39.69
CA PHE A 21 26.49 -41.30 40.43
C PHE A 21 26.43 -40.57 41.79
N ASP A 22 26.69 -41.29 42.89
CA ASP A 22 26.67 -40.77 44.27
C ASP A 22 27.76 -39.74 44.61
N ASN A 23 28.73 -39.51 43.71
CA ASN A 23 29.83 -38.57 43.96
C ASN A 23 29.60 -37.21 43.26
N PRO A 24 29.45 -36.10 44.02
CA PRO A 24 29.14 -34.78 43.46
C PRO A 24 30.19 -34.26 42.47
N ARG A 25 31.47 -34.64 42.66
CA ARG A 25 32.58 -34.16 41.82
C ARG A 25 32.58 -34.80 40.44
N THR A 26 32.22 -36.08 40.33
CA THR A 26 32.18 -36.81 39.06
C THR A 26 30.98 -36.40 38.21
N SER A 27 29.84 -36.12 38.86
CA SER A 27 28.66 -35.60 38.17
C SER A 27 28.95 -34.23 37.52
N PHE A 28 29.60 -33.32 38.25
CA PHE A 28 29.95 -32.00 37.75
C PHE A 28 30.92 -32.04 36.55
N THR A 29 31.97 -32.88 36.60
CA THR A 29 32.91 -33.00 35.48
C THR A 29 32.27 -33.61 34.24
N LEU A 30 31.38 -34.59 34.41
CA LEU A 30 30.66 -35.20 33.28
C LEU A 30 29.67 -34.22 32.63
N TYR A 31 29.05 -33.37 33.44
CA TYR A 31 28.20 -32.27 32.96
C TYR A 31 29.01 -31.27 32.11
N LEU A 32 30.17 -30.84 32.58
CA LEU A 32 31.01 -29.88 31.85
C LEU A 32 31.50 -30.46 30.51
N LEU A 33 31.87 -31.75 30.50
CA LEU A 33 32.27 -32.45 29.27
C LEU A 33 31.12 -32.60 28.27
N THR A 34 29.93 -32.98 28.73
CA THR A 34 28.76 -33.11 27.86
C THR A 34 28.31 -31.76 27.29
N TYR A 35 28.38 -30.68 28.07
CA TYR A 35 28.14 -29.31 27.57
C TYR A 35 29.13 -28.90 26.50
N SER A 36 30.42 -29.15 26.73
CA SER A 36 31.46 -28.81 25.76
C SER A 36 31.29 -29.59 24.45
N LEU A 37 30.94 -30.89 24.55
CA LEU A 37 30.70 -31.74 23.39
C LEU A 37 29.47 -31.29 22.59
N LEU A 38 28.34 -31.04 23.25
CA LEU A 38 27.11 -30.58 22.59
C LEU A 38 27.26 -29.18 21.98
N ALA A 39 28.01 -28.29 22.65
CA ALA A 39 28.34 -26.98 22.10
C ALA A 39 29.21 -27.08 20.84
N TYR A 40 30.19 -27.98 20.84
CA TYR A 40 31.05 -28.25 19.69
C TYR A 40 30.24 -28.82 18.50
N ILE A 41 29.40 -29.83 18.73
CA ILE A 41 28.53 -30.41 17.69
C ILE A 41 27.58 -29.35 17.13
N SER A 42 26.99 -28.52 17.99
CA SER A 42 26.10 -27.44 17.57
C SER A 42 26.81 -26.37 16.72
N LEU A 43 28.08 -26.08 17.02
CA LEU A 43 28.90 -25.16 16.25
C LEU A 43 29.23 -25.76 14.88
N GLU A 44 29.65 -27.02 14.85
CA GLU A 44 30.04 -27.70 13.62
C GLU A 44 28.87 -27.93 12.66
N VAL A 45 27.70 -28.31 13.18
CA VAL A 45 26.45 -28.40 12.40
C VAL A 45 26.01 -27.02 11.92
N GLY A 46 26.10 -25.99 12.77
CA GLY A 46 25.77 -24.62 12.37
C GLY A 46 26.66 -24.06 11.26
N LEU A 47 27.95 -24.41 11.26
CA LEU A 47 28.90 -23.98 10.24
C LEU A 47 28.80 -24.78 8.94
N LYS A 48 28.51 -26.09 9.00
CA LYS A 48 28.42 -26.97 7.82
C LYS A 48 27.05 -26.98 7.13
N LYS A 49 25.96 -26.64 7.84
CA LYS A 49 24.57 -26.67 7.33
C LYS A 49 23.86 -25.31 7.34
N GLY A 50 24.61 -24.20 7.35
CA GLY A 50 24.05 -22.85 7.26
C GLY A 50 23.07 -22.66 6.09
N ASP A 51 23.39 -23.25 4.93
CA ASP A 51 22.54 -23.21 3.72
C ASP A 51 21.20 -23.95 3.87
N GLU A 52 21.10 -24.98 4.73
CA GLU A 52 19.81 -25.65 4.98
C GLU A 52 18.91 -24.85 5.93
N PHE A 53 19.48 -23.97 6.76
CA PHE A 53 18.70 -23.04 7.59
C PHE A 53 18.11 -21.88 6.79
N ASP A 54 18.75 -21.48 5.68
CA ASP A 54 18.15 -20.60 4.67
C ASP A 54 16.91 -21.22 4.04
N LEU A 55 16.84 -22.56 3.92
CA LEU A 55 15.63 -23.25 3.48
C LEU A 55 14.47 -23.09 4.48
N VAL A 56 14.74 -23.15 5.79
CA VAL A 56 13.72 -22.94 6.84
C VAL A 56 13.31 -21.46 6.91
N HIS A 57 14.25 -20.53 6.75
CA HIS A 57 13.93 -19.11 6.65
C HIS A 57 13.11 -18.81 5.38
N SER A 58 13.42 -19.44 4.25
CA SER A 58 12.66 -19.45 2.99
C SER A 58 11.25 -20.04 3.14
N LEU A 59 11.10 -21.10 3.93
CA LEU A 59 9.80 -21.71 4.21
C LEU A 59 8.91 -20.85 5.13
N ILE A 60 9.52 -20.08 6.04
CA ILE A 60 8.82 -19.12 6.93
C ILE A 60 8.56 -17.78 6.20
N SER A 61 9.46 -17.34 5.31
CA SER A 61 9.29 -16.13 4.49
C SER A 61 8.34 -16.33 3.30
N LYS A 62 8.00 -17.58 2.97
CA LYS A 62 6.98 -17.94 1.95
C LYS A 62 5.61 -17.30 2.19
N GLN A 63 5.36 -16.75 3.38
CA GLN A 63 4.13 -16.04 3.73
C GLN A 63 4.11 -14.55 3.31
N ARG A 64 5.21 -14.02 2.75
CA ARG A 64 5.25 -12.78 1.97
C ARG A 64 5.79 -13.07 0.57
N ARG A 65 5.10 -13.90 -0.20
CA ARG A 65 5.15 -13.70 -1.65
C ARG A 65 4.38 -12.42 -1.91
N ASP A 66 5.08 -11.35 -2.27
CA ASP A 66 4.41 -10.23 -2.90
C ASP A 66 3.66 -10.79 -4.10
N ARG A 67 2.33 -10.83 -4.00
CA ARG A 67 1.50 -11.30 -5.12
C ARG A 67 1.86 -10.46 -6.34
N GLU A 68 2.04 -11.15 -7.46
CA GLU A 68 2.19 -10.52 -8.77
C GLU A 68 1.01 -9.56 -8.98
N LYS A 69 1.28 -8.45 -9.64
CA LYS A 69 0.26 -7.42 -9.92
C LYS A 69 0.14 -7.27 -11.42
N ILE A 70 -1.00 -7.69 -11.97
CA ILE A 70 -1.28 -7.58 -13.39
C ILE A 70 -1.75 -6.17 -13.67
N VAL A 71 -1.04 -5.48 -14.57
CA VAL A 71 -1.27 -4.07 -14.87
C VAL A 71 -2.24 -3.92 -16.05
N ASP A 72 -3.24 -3.07 -15.86
CA ASP A 72 -4.20 -2.66 -16.88
C ASP A 72 -3.74 -1.37 -17.62
N THR A 73 -4.19 -1.20 -18.86
CA THR A 73 -3.94 -0.04 -19.73
C THR A 73 -4.33 1.28 -19.04
N SER A 74 -5.44 1.28 -18.29
CA SER A 74 -5.96 2.48 -17.63
C SER A 74 -5.00 3.09 -16.60
N VAL A 75 -4.24 2.26 -15.89
CA VAL A 75 -3.25 2.68 -14.89
C VAL A 75 -1.99 3.22 -15.55
N ILE A 76 -1.57 2.57 -16.64
CA ILE A 76 -0.39 2.98 -17.41
C ILE A 76 -0.60 4.35 -18.04
N ILE A 77 -1.79 4.60 -18.62
CA ILE A 77 -2.12 5.89 -19.25
C ILE A 77 -2.21 7.02 -18.24
N ASP A 78 -2.75 6.77 -17.04
CA ASP A 78 -2.84 7.76 -15.96
C ASP A 78 -1.45 8.19 -15.47
N GLY A 79 -0.57 7.21 -15.27
CA GLY A 79 0.86 7.42 -15.04
C GLY A 79 1.30 7.70 -13.62
N ARG A 80 0.38 7.94 -12.68
CA ARG A 80 0.71 8.07 -11.24
C ARG A 80 1.33 6.78 -10.69
N ILE A 81 1.14 5.65 -11.36
CA ILE A 81 1.76 4.37 -10.99
C ILE A 81 3.28 4.45 -10.87
N ALA A 82 3.97 5.20 -11.74
CA ALA A 82 5.43 5.31 -11.64
C ALA A 82 5.86 5.99 -10.34
N ASP A 83 5.12 7.01 -9.91
CA ASP A 83 5.42 7.72 -8.67
C ASP A 83 5.06 6.85 -7.45
N VAL A 84 3.94 6.13 -7.50
CA VAL A 84 3.57 5.18 -6.43
C VAL A 84 4.60 4.06 -6.28
N CYS A 85 5.12 3.51 -7.39
CA CYS A 85 6.21 2.54 -7.36
C CYS A 85 7.49 3.12 -6.73
N GLU A 86 7.83 4.38 -7.02
CA GLU A 86 9.00 5.05 -6.42
C GLU A 86 8.89 5.19 -4.90
N THR A 87 7.68 5.44 -4.37
CA THR A 87 7.45 5.53 -2.93
C THR A 87 7.68 4.20 -2.19
N GLY A 88 7.57 3.06 -2.88
CA GLY A 88 7.61 1.73 -2.27
C GLY A 88 6.25 1.23 -1.76
N PHE A 89 5.14 1.90 -2.05
CA PHE A 89 3.80 1.39 -1.73
C PHE A 89 3.38 0.20 -2.60
N ILE A 90 3.97 0.07 -3.80
CA ILE A 90 3.77 -1.05 -4.71
C ILE A 90 5.10 -1.77 -4.86
N GLU A 91 5.17 -2.99 -4.32
CA GLU A 91 6.34 -3.86 -4.33
C GLU A 91 6.08 -5.14 -5.16
N GLY A 92 7.12 -5.91 -5.42
CA GLY A 92 7.08 -7.17 -6.17
C GLY A 92 7.09 -7.00 -7.69
N THR A 93 6.51 -7.99 -8.39
CA THR A 93 6.54 -8.06 -9.85
C THR A 93 5.26 -7.48 -10.46
N LEU A 94 5.42 -6.50 -11.36
CA LEU A 94 4.37 -5.99 -12.23
C LEU A 94 4.33 -6.82 -13.51
N VAL A 95 3.24 -7.54 -13.71
CA VAL A 95 3.01 -8.35 -14.90
C VAL A 95 2.23 -7.54 -15.92
N ILE A 96 2.84 -7.31 -17.09
CA ILE A 96 2.22 -6.56 -18.18
C ILE A 96 1.88 -7.55 -19.30
N PRO A 97 0.59 -7.83 -19.55
CA PRO A 97 0.19 -8.71 -20.63
C PRO A 97 0.46 -8.10 -22.01
N GLN A 98 0.84 -8.94 -22.98
CA GLN A 98 1.07 -8.49 -24.36
C GLN A 98 -0.17 -7.80 -24.97
N PHE A 99 -1.38 -8.23 -24.61
CA PHE A 99 -2.61 -7.61 -25.11
C PHE A 99 -2.84 -6.19 -24.55
N VAL A 100 -2.37 -5.89 -23.33
CA VAL A 100 -2.39 -4.54 -22.74
C VAL A 100 -1.40 -3.63 -23.49
N LEU A 101 -0.20 -4.14 -23.78
CA LEU A 101 0.78 -3.39 -24.60
C LEU A 101 0.23 -3.10 -26.00
N HIS A 102 -0.46 -4.07 -26.60
CA HIS A 102 -1.07 -3.87 -27.92
C HIS A 102 -2.18 -2.81 -27.88
N GLU A 103 -3.05 -2.84 -26.88
CA GLU A 103 -4.07 -1.80 -26.69
C GLU A 103 -3.44 -0.41 -26.50
N LEU A 104 -2.40 -0.32 -25.68
CA LEU A 104 -1.68 0.94 -25.45
C LEU A 104 -1.03 1.48 -26.74
N GLN A 105 -0.49 0.61 -27.59
CA GLN A 105 0.03 0.96 -28.92
C GLN A 105 -1.08 1.48 -29.83
N LEU A 106 -2.24 0.83 -29.89
CA LEU A 106 -3.39 1.31 -30.68
C LEU A 106 -3.85 2.69 -30.22
N VAL A 107 -3.81 2.96 -28.90
CA VAL A 107 -4.08 4.31 -28.36
C VAL A 107 -3.01 5.30 -28.78
N ALA A 108 -1.73 4.91 -28.76
CA ALA A 108 -0.59 5.73 -29.17
C ALA A 108 -0.57 6.03 -30.68
N ASP A 109 -1.20 5.19 -31.51
CA ASP A 109 -1.33 5.38 -32.96
C ASP A 109 -2.70 5.96 -33.37
N SER A 110 -3.53 6.35 -32.39
CA SER A 110 -4.84 6.92 -32.66
C SER A 110 -4.75 8.21 -33.49
N SER A 111 -5.73 8.42 -34.37
CA SER A 111 -5.90 9.67 -35.12
C SER A 111 -6.18 10.86 -34.20
N ASP A 112 -6.86 10.61 -33.08
CA ASP A 112 -7.12 11.59 -32.02
C ASP A 112 -5.80 11.99 -31.34
N SER A 113 -5.47 13.28 -31.43
CA SER A 113 -4.23 13.85 -30.89
C SER A 113 -4.10 13.67 -29.38
N LEU A 114 -5.19 13.79 -28.62
CA LEU A 114 -5.15 13.66 -27.16
C LEU A 114 -4.93 12.20 -26.76
N LYS A 115 -5.62 11.26 -27.42
CA LYS A 115 -5.42 9.81 -27.19
C LYS A 115 -4.00 9.40 -27.54
N ARG A 116 -3.49 9.83 -28.69
CA ARG A 116 -2.11 9.59 -29.13
C ARG A 116 -1.08 10.08 -28.13
N THR A 117 -1.20 11.32 -27.66
CA THR A 117 -0.28 11.87 -26.64
C THR A 117 -0.33 11.08 -25.34
N ARG A 118 -1.53 10.67 -24.89
CA ARG A 118 -1.71 9.84 -23.70
C ARG A 118 -1.11 8.44 -23.85
N GLY A 119 -1.31 7.78 -24.99
CA GLY A 119 -0.75 6.46 -25.28
C GLY A 119 0.78 6.46 -25.31
N ARG A 120 1.38 7.44 -26.00
CA ARG A 120 2.84 7.63 -26.03
C ARG A 120 3.40 7.87 -24.63
N ARG A 121 2.77 8.75 -23.86
CA ARG A 121 3.14 8.99 -22.47
C ARG A 121 3.07 7.69 -21.64
N GLY A 122 2.06 6.85 -21.84
CA GLY A 122 1.95 5.56 -21.17
C GLY A 122 3.13 4.62 -21.46
N LEU A 123 3.60 4.57 -22.71
CA LEU A 123 4.80 3.81 -23.07
C LEU A 123 6.06 4.38 -22.39
N ASP A 124 6.19 5.70 -22.31
CA ASP A 124 7.29 6.36 -21.59
C ASP A 124 7.27 6.04 -20.10
N ILE A 125 6.08 5.96 -19.49
CA ILE A 125 5.88 5.57 -18.09
C ILE A 125 6.33 4.13 -17.85
N LEU A 126 5.97 3.19 -18.73
CA LEU A 126 6.47 1.81 -18.63
C LEU A 126 7.99 1.77 -18.70
N LYS A 127 8.61 2.57 -19.57
CA LYS A 127 10.07 2.66 -19.67
C LYS A 127 10.69 3.25 -18.40
N ARG A 128 10.06 4.25 -17.79
CA ARG A 128 10.47 4.82 -16.51
C ARG A 128 10.44 3.76 -15.41
N ILE A 129 9.33 3.02 -15.28
CA ILE A 129 9.20 1.95 -14.27
C ILE A 129 10.21 0.84 -14.50
N GLN A 130 10.48 0.46 -15.75
CA GLN A 130 11.49 -0.57 -16.08
C GLN A 130 12.90 -0.20 -15.61
N ASN A 131 13.20 1.10 -15.55
CA ASN A 131 14.50 1.61 -15.09
C ASN A 131 14.56 1.81 -13.57
N GLN A 132 13.46 1.61 -12.83
CA GLN A 132 13.43 1.73 -11.37
C GLN A 132 13.90 0.41 -10.73
N ALA A 133 14.79 0.49 -9.74
CA ALA A 133 15.36 -0.69 -9.08
C ALA A 133 14.39 -1.40 -8.11
N LYS A 134 13.28 -0.76 -7.72
CA LYS A 134 12.40 -1.23 -6.64
C LYS A 134 11.32 -2.22 -7.10
N VAL A 135 11.04 -2.29 -8.41
CA VAL A 135 9.92 -3.05 -8.96
C VAL A 135 10.40 -3.80 -10.20
N GLU A 136 10.06 -5.08 -10.29
CA GLU A 136 10.37 -5.90 -11.47
C GLU A 136 9.21 -5.84 -12.47
N ILE A 137 9.53 -5.70 -13.76
CA ILE A 137 8.53 -5.81 -14.83
C ILE A 137 8.69 -7.15 -15.53
N GLU A 138 7.62 -7.94 -15.56
CA GLU A 138 7.50 -9.12 -16.40
C GLU A 138 6.50 -8.85 -17.53
N ILE A 139 6.91 -9.04 -18.79
CA ILE A 139 5.99 -9.03 -19.93
C ILE A 139 5.55 -10.47 -20.19
N THR A 140 4.24 -10.73 -20.16
CA THR A 140 3.70 -12.07 -20.40
C THR A 140 2.98 -12.17 -21.73
N GLU A 141 3.35 -13.19 -22.52
CA GLU A 141 2.68 -13.54 -23.78
C GLU A 141 1.40 -14.37 -23.57
N LYS A 142 1.03 -14.64 -22.31
CA LYS A 142 -0.12 -15.48 -22.00
C LYS A 142 -1.42 -14.78 -22.40
N ASP A 143 -2.06 -15.30 -23.44
CA ASP A 143 -3.38 -14.86 -23.90
C ASP A 143 -4.48 -15.94 -23.70
N PHE A 144 -5.74 -15.49 -23.78
CA PHE A 144 -6.95 -16.30 -23.73
C PHE A 144 -7.79 -16.07 -25.01
N PRO A 145 -7.47 -16.71 -26.15
CA PRO A 145 -8.10 -16.43 -27.43
C PRO A 145 -9.62 -16.65 -27.49
N ARG A 146 -10.17 -17.46 -26.58
CA ARG A 146 -11.62 -17.72 -26.48
C ARG A 146 -12.38 -16.58 -25.80
N ILE A 147 -11.68 -15.68 -25.13
CA ILE A 147 -12.24 -14.52 -24.44
C ILE A 147 -11.94 -13.30 -25.32
N LYS A 148 -12.98 -12.59 -25.74
CA LYS A 148 -12.81 -11.37 -26.57
C LYS A 148 -12.52 -10.14 -25.72
N ASP A 149 -13.17 -10.06 -24.58
CA ASP A 149 -13.13 -8.91 -23.68
C ASP A 149 -11.80 -8.84 -22.91
N VAL A 150 -11.14 -7.67 -22.92
CA VAL A 150 -9.83 -7.46 -22.30
C VAL A 150 -9.93 -7.58 -20.78
N ASP A 151 -10.99 -7.04 -20.20
CA ASP A 151 -11.29 -7.11 -18.76
C ASP A 151 -11.39 -8.57 -18.29
N ALA A 152 -12.15 -9.38 -19.03
CA ALA A 152 -12.27 -10.80 -18.75
C ALA A 152 -10.93 -11.56 -18.93
N LYS A 153 -10.05 -11.14 -19.85
CA LYS A 153 -8.69 -11.70 -19.98
C LYS A 153 -7.83 -11.36 -18.77
N LEU A 154 -7.88 -10.13 -18.27
CA LEU A 154 -7.17 -9.70 -17.06
C LEU A 154 -7.59 -10.53 -15.85
N VAL A 155 -8.91 -10.70 -15.64
CA VAL A 155 -9.45 -11.54 -14.55
C VAL A 155 -9.04 -13.00 -14.70
N ALA A 156 -9.09 -13.56 -15.91
CA ALA A 156 -8.66 -14.93 -16.16
C ALA A 156 -7.15 -15.13 -15.90
N LEU A 157 -6.33 -14.15 -16.26
CA LEU A 157 -4.89 -14.16 -15.99
C LEU A 157 -4.60 -14.09 -14.50
N ALA A 158 -5.29 -13.19 -13.78
CA ALA A 158 -5.15 -13.00 -12.35
C ALA A 158 -5.48 -14.27 -11.57
N LYS A 159 -6.61 -14.92 -11.89
CA LYS A 159 -6.98 -16.22 -11.32
C LYS A 159 -5.95 -17.30 -11.58
N LYS A 160 -5.41 -17.34 -12.79
CA LYS A 160 -4.45 -18.38 -13.19
C LYS A 160 -3.12 -18.25 -12.45
N ARG A 161 -2.70 -17.02 -12.14
CA ARG A 161 -1.42 -16.71 -11.50
C ARG A 161 -1.51 -16.45 -9.99
N ASP A 162 -2.72 -16.49 -9.41
CA ASP A 162 -2.97 -16.02 -8.04
C ASP A 162 -2.46 -14.59 -7.80
N ALA A 163 -2.66 -13.74 -8.81
CA ALA A 163 -2.18 -12.37 -8.88
C ALA A 163 -3.31 -11.37 -8.58
N GLN A 164 -2.94 -10.15 -8.20
CA GLN A 164 -3.87 -9.03 -8.03
C GLN A 164 -3.97 -8.24 -9.33
N ILE A 165 -5.09 -7.56 -9.56
CA ILE A 165 -5.24 -6.65 -10.71
C ILE A 165 -4.97 -5.22 -10.25
N LEU A 166 -4.14 -4.49 -11.00
CA LEU A 166 -3.90 -3.07 -10.80
C LEU A 166 -4.62 -2.29 -11.91
N THR A 167 -5.71 -1.61 -11.58
CA THR A 167 -6.58 -0.89 -12.55
C THR A 167 -7.12 0.42 -11.98
N ASN A 168 -7.48 1.37 -12.85
CA ASN A 168 -8.23 2.57 -12.48
C ASN A 168 -9.73 2.44 -12.78
N ASP A 169 -10.14 1.37 -13.48
CA ASP A 169 -11.53 1.11 -13.84
C ASP A 169 -12.33 0.55 -12.65
N PHE A 170 -13.44 1.23 -12.34
CA PHE A 170 -14.33 0.85 -11.24
C PHE A 170 -15.23 -0.35 -11.58
N ASN A 171 -15.57 -0.55 -12.86
CA ASN A 171 -16.36 -1.68 -13.32
C ASN A 171 -15.52 -2.97 -13.30
N LEU A 172 -14.28 -2.92 -13.80
CA LEU A 172 -13.35 -4.04 -13.70
C LEU A 172 -13.14 -4.45 -12.24
N ASN A 173 -13.05 -3.48 -11.32
CA ASN A 173 -12.96 -3.75 -9.89
C ASN A 173 -14.12 -4.61 -9.39
N LYS A 174 -15.38 -4.19 -9.65
CA LYS A 174 -16.58 -4.95 -9.25
C LYS A 174 -16.63 -6.36 -9.84
N VAL A 175 -16.28 -6.50 -11.12
CA VAL A 175 -16.33 -7.80 -11.80
C VAL A 175 -15.25 -8.75 -11.26
N ALA A 176 -14.04 -8.24 -11.01
CA ALA A 176 -12.93 -9.00 -10.45
C ALA A 176 -13.22 -9.45 -9.00
N ASP A 177 -13.79 -8.58 -8.17
CA ASP A 177 -14.14 -8.87 -6.78
C ASP A 177 -15.21 -9.98 -6.68
N LEU A 178 -16.28 -9.90 -7.49
CA LEU A 178 -17.28 -10.97 -7.62
C LEU A 178 -16.68 -12.32 -8.04
N GLN A 179 -15.52 -12.27 -8.68
CA GLN A 179 -14.78 -13.43 -9.16
C GLN A 179 -13.69 -13.90 -8.20
N GLY A 180 -13.54 -13.26 -7.04
CA GLY A 180 -12.53 -13.61 -6.02
C GLY A 180 -11.11 -13.20 -6.39
N VAL A 181 -10.96 -12.15 -7.20
CA VAL A 181 -9.66 -11.57 -7.57
C VAL A 181 -9.50 -10.24 -6.87
N ASP A 182 -8.42 -10.10 -6.09
CA ASP A 182 -8.11 -8.83 -5.42
C ASP A 182 -7.73 -7.75 -6.44
N VAL A 183 -8.19 -6.53 -6.17
CA VAL A 183 -7.95 -5.38 -7.04
C VAL A 183 -7.29 -4.26 -6.26
N LEU A 184 -6.18 -3.77 -6.79
CA LEU A 184 -5.51 -2.54 -6.37
C LEU A 184 -5.98 -1.42 -7.30
N ASN A 185 -6.73 -0.46 -6.77
CA ASN A 185 -7.22 0.67 -7.56
C ASN A 185 -6.58 1.98 -7.12
N LEU A 186 -5.86 2.68 -8.02
CA LEU A 186 -5.14 3.90 -7.64
C LEU A 186 -6.08 5.06 -7.32
N ASN A 187 -7.29 5.08 -7.89
CA ASN A 187 -8.28 6.09 -7.51
C ASN A 187 -8.79 5.86 -6.09
N GLN A 188 -8.99 4.60 -5.68
CA GLN A 188 -9.33 4.25 -4.29
C GLN A 188 -8.18 4.58 -3.34
N LEU A 189 -6.92 4.32 -3.75
CA LEU A 189 -5.75 4.72 -2.98
C LEU A 189 -5.70 6.25 -2.80
N ALA A 190 -5.88 7.01 -3.88
CA ALA A 190 -5.88 8.47 -3.82
C ALA A 190 -7.00 9.00 -2.90
N GLU A 191 -8.20 8.39 -2.94
CA GLU A 191 -9.29 8.75 -2.04
C GLU A 191 -8.96 8.45 -0.57
N ALA A 192 -8.33 7.30 -0.29
CA ALA A 192 -7.94 6.90 1.06
C ALA A 192 -6.83 7.78 1.65
N LEU A 193 -6.04 8.44 0.80
CA LEU A 193 -4.98 9.36 1.19
C LEU A 193 -5.48 10.80 1.41
N LYS A 194 -6.76 11.11 1.15
CA LYS A 194 -7.29 12.45 1.41
C LYS A 194 -7.26 12.76 2.92
N PRO A 195 -6.90 13.99 3.31
CA PRO A 195 -6.85 14.37 4.73
C PRO A 195 -8.14 14.07 5.50
N LEU A 196 -8.01 13.46 6.67
CA LEU A 196 -9.13 13.24 7.57
C LEU A 196 -9.38 14.47 8.43
N VAL A 197 -10.24 15.36 7.93
CA VAL A 197 -10.74 16.49 8.73
C VAL A 197 -11.85 16.05 9.69
N LEU A 198 -11.72 16.37 10.99
CA LEU A 198 -12.72 16.04 12.02
C LEU A 198 -13.45 17.30 12.55
N PRO A 199 -14.71 17.15 13.02
CA PRO A 199 -15.37 18.22 13.78
C PRO A 199 -14.52 18.67 14.97
N GLY A 200 -14.39 19.99 15.15
CA GLY A 200 -13.56 20.61 16.18
C GLY A 200 -12.12 20.92 15.76
N GLU A 201 -11.65 20.38 14.64
CA GLU A 201 -10.32 20.67 14.10
C GLU A 201 -10.26 22.09 13.52
N ALA A 202 -9.10 22.74 13.64
CA ALA A 202 -8.85 24.04 13.04
C ALA A 202 -8.17 23.88 11.67
N LEU A 203 -8.67 24.58 10.66
CA LEU A 203 -8.14 24.59 9.31
C LEU A 203 -7.84 26.03 8.88
N ASP A 204 -6.72 26.24 8.20
CA ASP A 204 -6.44 27.51 7.53
C ASP A 204 -6.87 27.39 6.07
N VAL A 205 -7.79 28.25 5.66
CA VAL A 205 -8.37 28.22 4.31
C VAL A 205 -8.45 29.62 3.71
N MET A 206 -8.17 29.73 2.41
CA MET A 206 -8.36 30.98 1.67
C MET A 206 -9.79 31.04 1.14
N VAL A 207 -10.57 32.01 1.61
CA VAL A 207 -11.96 32.15 1.21
C VAL A 207 -12.00 32.65 -0.23
N SER A 208 -12.46 31.80 -1.14
CA SER A 208 -12.37 32.05 -2.58
C SER A 208 -13.55 32.86 -3.11
N LYS A 209 -14.76 32.64 -2.56
CA LYS A 209 -16.00 33.30 -3.03
C LYS A 209 -17.09 33.35 -1.97
N GLU A 210 -18.12 34.15 -2.24
CA GLU A 210 -19.35 34.18 -1.42
C GLU A 210 -20.12 32.85 -1.54
N GLY A 211 -20.73 32.41 -0.44
CA GLY A 211 -21.57 31.22 -0.37
C GLY A 211 -23.00 31.44 -0.82
N LYS A 212 -23.80 30.37 -0.79
CA LYS A 212 -25.19 30.40 -1.26
C LYS A 212 -26.12 31.13 -0.28
N GLU A 213 -25.88 31.00 1.02
CA GLU A 213 -26.67 31.70 2.05
C GLU A 213 -26.05 33.05 2.41
N ALA A 214 -26.89 33.96 2.93
CA ALA A 214 -26.44 35.23 3.44
C ALA A 214 -25.38 34.99 4.54
N MET A 215 -24.23 35.68 4.43
CA MET A 215 -23.06 35.59 5.33
C MET A 215 -22.12 34.40 5.11
N GLN A 216 -22.41 33.43 4.24
CA GLN A 216 -21.48 32.33 3.98
C GLN A 216 -20.30 32.74 3.09
N GLY A 217 -19.14 32.15 3.35
CA GLY A 217 -18.00 32.10 2.44
C GLY A 217 -17.73 30.67 1.99
N VAL A 218 -17.08 30.50 0.84
CA VAL A 218 -16.67 29.20 0.32
C VAL A 218 -15.18 29.21 0.04
N ALA A 219 -14.48 28.22 0.59
CA ALA A 219 -13.10 27.90 0.30
C ALA A 219 -12.99 26.48 -0.29
N TYR A 220 -11.84 26.17 -0.85
CA TYR A 220 -11.52 24.83 -1.35
C TYR A 220 -10.19 24.41 -0.73
N LEU A 221 -10.12 23.16 -0.26
CA LEU A 221 -8.85 22.52 0.07
C LEU A 221 -8.10 22.15 -1.22
N ASP A 222 -6.81 21.80 -1.09
CA ASP A 222 -5.96 21.42 -2.21
C ASP A 222 -6.49 20.20 -3.00
N ASP A 223 -7.25 19.32 -2.33
CA ASP A 223 -7.91 18.16 -2.92
C ASP A 223 -9.26 18.47 -3.58
N GLY A 224 -9.66 19.74 -3.60
CA GLY A 224 -10.93 20.22 -4.14
C GLY A 224 -12.13 20.10 -3.18
N THR A 225 -11.93 19.62 -1.95
CA THR A 225 -13.00 19.55 -0.93
C THR A 225 -13.54 20.94 -0.63
N MET A 226 -14.86 21.11 -0.77
CA MET A 226 -15.50 22.40 -0.54
C MET A 226 -15.67 22.66 0.96
N VAL A 227 -15.16 23.80 1.44
CA VAL A 227 -15.31 24.27 2.81
C VAL A 227 -16.27 25.45 2.84
N VAL A 228 -17.46 25.23 3.42
CA VAL A 228 -18.48 26.26 3.63
C VAL A 228 -18.27 26.88 5.01
N ILE A 229 -18.01 28.18 5.03
CA ILE A 229 -17.64 28.92 6.24
C ILE A 229 -18.81 29.82 6.64
N ASP A 230 -19.39 29.55 7.80
CA ASP A 230 -20.37 30.44 8.41
C ASP A 230 -19.73 31.77 8.81
N ASN A 231 -20.41 32.88 8.51
CA ASN A 231 -19.89 34.26 8.58
C ASN A 231 -18.57 34.46 7.80
N GLY A 232 -18.35 33.68 6.73
CA GLY A 232 -17.17 33.74 5.87
C GLY A 232 -17.23 34.82 4.77
N ARG A 233 -18.38 35.44 4.51
CA ARG A 233 -18.55 36.42 3.42
C ARG A 233 -17.58 37.61 3.53
N SER A 234 -17.36 38.12 4.73
CA SER A 234 -16.46 39.27 4.95
C SER A 234 -14.98 38.92 4.79
N LEU A 235 -14.64 37.64 4.62
CA LEU A 235 -13.27 37.13 4.54
C LEU A 235 -12.90 36.73 3.11
N VAL A 236 -13.76 37.00 2.12
CA VAL A 236 -13.50 36.67 0.71
C VAL A 236 -12.21 37.36 0.23
N GLY A 237 -11.29 36.57 -0.31
CA GLY A 237 -9.95 37.00 -0.71
C GLY A 237 -8.89 36.90 0.39
N GLU A 238 -9.26 36.55 1.62
CA GLU A 238 -8.36 36.43 2.77
C GLU A 238 -8.19 34.97 3.22
N THR A 239 -7.05 34.68 3.85
CA THR A 239 -6.81 33.41 4.55
C THR A 239 -7.34 33.52 5.98
N ALA A 240 -8.21 32.59 6.38
CA ALA A 240 -8.81 32.57 7.70
C ALA A 240 -8.68 31.20 8.36
N THR A 241 -8.36 31.20 9.66
CA THR A 241 -8.45 29.99 10.50
C THR A 241 -9.90 29.74 10.89
N VAL A 242 -10.44 28.60 10.50
CA VAL A 242 -11.81 28.17 10.76
C VAL A 242 -11.81 26.89 11.61
N ILE A 243 -12.85 26.70 12.40
CA ILE A 243 -13.09 25.46 13.16
C ILE A 243 -14.18 24.68 12.44
N VAL A 244 -13.89 23.42 12.14
CA VAL A 244 -14.82 22.50 11.49
C VAL A 244 -15.99 22.22 12.42
N THR A 245 -17.21 22.42 11.94
CA THR A 245 -18.45 22.15 12.69
C THR A 245 -19.01 20.78 12.33
N SER A 246 -19.05 20.45 11.05
CA SER A 246 -19.55 19.16 10.57
C SER A 246 -18.98 18.82 9.21
N VAL A 247 -18.86 17.54 8.92
CA VAL A 247 -18.45 17.03 7.61
C VAL A 247 -19.63 16.29 6.99
N LEU A 248 -19.96 16.62 5.75
CA LEU A 248 -21.09 16.02 5.03
C LEU A 248 -20.59 15.42 3.72
N GLN A 249 -20.88 14.14 3.50
CA GLN A 249 -20.61 13.47 2.24
C GLN A 249 -21.81 13.66 1.31
N THR A 250 -21.59 14.24 0.13
CA THR A 250 -22.60 14.36 -0.93
C THR A 250 -22.26 13.46 -2.12
N THR A 251 -23.19 13.32 -3.06
CA THR A 251 -22.94 12.62 -4.34
C THR A 251 -21.87 13.31 -5.21
N ALA A 252 -21.68 14.63 -5.04
CA ALA A 252 -20.66 15.40 -5.75
C ALA A 252 -19.29 15.40 -5.04
N GLY A 253 -19.19 14.79 -3.85
CA GLY A 253 -17.97 14.73 -3.05
C GLY A 253 -18.19 15.17 -1.61
N ARG A 254 -17.09 15.42 -0.91
CA ARG A 254 -17.06 15.82 0.49
C ARG A 254 -17.26 17.33 0.63
N MET A 255 -18.09 17.73 1.59
CA MET A 255 -18.31 19.13 1.98
C MET A 255 -18.00 19.29 3.47
N ILE A 256 -17.22 20.30 3.82
CA ILE A 256 -16.86 20.62 5.20
C ILE A 256 -17.59 21.90 5.58
N PHE A 257 -18.34 21.87 6.66
CA PHE A 257 -18.89 23.08 7.26
C PHE A 257 -17.96 23.50 8.37
N ALA A 258 -17.67 24.80 8.40
CA ALA A 258 -16.79 25.40 9.39
C ALA A 258 -17.35 26.75 9.82
N LYS A 259 -16.87 27.23 10.97
CA LYS A 259 -17.13 28.57 11.47
C LYS A 259 -15.80 29.26 11.72
N ARG A 260 -15.76 30.59 11.64
CA ARG A 260 -14.56 31.35 12.00
C ARG A 260 -14.08 30.96 13.41
N LYS A 261 -12.77 30.71 13.57
CA LYS A 261 -12.16 30.58 14.89
C LYS A 261 -12.23 31.95 15.55
N ASN A 262 -13.19 32.14 16.45
CA ASN A 262 -13.27 33.37 17.24
C ASN A 262 -11.98 33.46 18.05
N GLY A 263 -11.10 34.41 17.69
CA GLY A 263 -10.02 34.82 18.56
C GLY A 263 -10.65 35.32 19.85
N SER A 264 -10.35 34.65 20.95
CA SER A 264 -10.53 35.08 22.34
C SER A 264 -11.61 36.13 22.55
N GLN A 265 -12.78 35.71 23.05
CA GLN A 265 -13.71 36.62 23.71
C GLN A 265 -12.90 37.52 24.67
N LYS A 266 -12.67 38.78 24.29
CA LYS A 266 -12.43 39.83 25.27
C LYS A 266 -13.70 39.85 26.09
N THR A 267 -13.60 39.38 27.33
CA THR A 267 -14.62 39.53 28.36
C THR A 267 -14.90 41.02 28.54
N ALA A 268 -15.80 41.56 27.73
CA ALA A 268 -16.46 42.83 28.01
C ALA A 268 -17.58 42.53 29.00
N ASN A 269 -17.19 42.27 30.26
CA ASN A 269 -18.09 42.58 31.37
C ASN A 269 -17.81 44.03 31.75
N GLN A 270 -18.70 44.88 31.26
CA GLN A 270 -18.90 46.25 31.71
C GLN A 270 -19.70 46.26 33.02
N ALA A 271 -19.48 47.34 33.77
CA ALA A 271 -20.17 47.87 34.94
C ALA A 271 -19.85 47.22 36.30
#